data_AF-A0A975B8Z6-F1
#
_entry.id   AF-A0A975B8Z6-F1
#
_cell.length_a   1.000
_cell.length_b   1.000
_cell.length_c   1.000
_cell.angle_alpha   90.00
_cell.angle_beta   90.00
_cell.angle_gamma   90.00
#
_symmetry.space_group_name_H-M   'P 1'
#
loop_
_entity.id
_entity.type
_entity.pdbx_description
1 polymer ?
#
loop_
_entity_poly.entity_id
_entity_poly.type
_entity_poly.pdbx_seq_one_letter_code
_entity_poly.pdbx_strand_id
1 'polypeptide(L)' 'MKSLLPKVGLNPERLEMFNLSAAMGPRWAEICIEFTDRIRNLGPSPIWYALQKPRKE' A
#
# COMPACT_ATOMS: atom_id res chain seq x y z
N MET A 1 9.22 -3.41 9.59
CA MET A 1 7.84 -2.89 9.40
C MET A 1 6.93 -3.87 8.68
N LYS A 2 7.29 -4.37 7.48
CA LYS A 2 6.45 -5.29 6.68
C LYS A 2 5.91 -6.52 7.46
N SER A 3 6.73 -7.12 8.32
CA SER A 3 6.36 -8.28 9.14
C SER A 3 5.24 -8.04 10.17
N LEU A 4 4.90 -6.78 10.46
CA LEU A 4 3.82 -6.43 11.39
C LEU A 4 2.46 -6.39 10.70
N LEU A 5 2.40 -6.16 9.38
CA LEU A 5 1.15 -6.03 8.62
C LEU A 5 0.29 -7.31 8.70
N PRO A 6 0.83 -8.53 8.55
CA PRO A 6 0.03 -9.75 8.71
C PRO A 6 -0.61 -9.88 10.08
N LYS A 7 0.02 -9.37 11.14
CA LYS A 7 -0.49 -9.45 12.52
C LYS A 7 -1.78 -8.63 12.72
N VAL A 8 -2.02 -7.65 11.86
CA VAL A 8 -3.23 -6.81 11.87
C VAL A 8 -4.14 -7.09 10.68
N GLY A 9 -3.94 -8.22 9.99
CA GLY A 9 -4.79 -8.65 8.87
C GLY A 9 -4.56 -7.88 7.57
N LEU A 10 -3.39 -7.26 7.39
CA LEU A 10 -3.03 -6.55 6.17
C LEU A 10 -2.02 -7.33 5.34
N ASN A 11 -2.22 -7.35 4.01
CA ASN A 11 -1.24 -7.92 3.09
C ASN A 11 0.07 -7.08 3.14
N PRO A 12 1.24 -7.69 3.42
CA PRO A 12 2.53 -6.99 3.52
C PRO A 12 2.98 -6.32 2.21
N GLU A 13 2.47 -6.76 1.05
CA GLU A 13 2.75 -6.16 -0.26
C GLU A 13 2.17 -4.75 -0.43
N ARG A 14 1.28 -4.34 0.48
CA ARG A 14 0.71 -2.97 0.53
C ARG A 14 1.68 -1.94 1.11
N LEU A 15 2.87 -2.34 1.54
CA LEU A 15 3.94 -1.47 2.01
C LEU A 15 5.21 -1.78 1.23
N GLU A 16 5.90 -0.77 0.73
CA GLU A 16 7.25 -0.91 0.18
C GLU A 16 8.09 0.30 0.57
N MET A 17 9.38 0.09 0.80
CA MET A 17 10.31 1.17 1.12
C MET A 17 11.40 1.23 0.06
N PHE A 18 11.65 2.41 -0.48
CA PHE A 18 12.65 2.64 -1.51
C PHE A 18 13.70 3.63 -1.01
N ASN A 19 14.97 3.34 -1.27
CA ASN A 19 16.05 4.30 -1.07
C ASN A 19 16.27 5.04 -2.38
N LEU A 20 16.00 6.34 -2.38
CA LEU A 20 16.14 7.20 -3.56
C LEU A 20 16.88 8.48 -3.17
N SER A 21 17.78 8.93 -4.04
CA SER A 21 18.42 10.24 -3.94
C SER A 21 17.54 11.30 -4.61
N ALA A 22 17.76 12.57 -4.28
CA ALA A 22 17.00 13.69 -4.83
C ALA A 22 17.13 13.83 -6.37
N ALA A 23 18.17 13.25 -6.97
CA ALA A 23 18.40 13.31 -8.42
C ALA A 23 17.65 12.21 -9.22
N MET A 24 17.04 11.23 -8.57
CA MET A 24 16.42 10.06 -9.23
C MET A 24 14.94 10.28 -9.57
N GLY A 25 14.61 11.44 -10.14
CA GLY A 25 13.23 11.79 -10.53
C GLY A 25 12.55 10.78 -11.48
N PRO A 26 13.19 10.36 -12.59
CA PRO A 26 12.60 9.37 -13.49
C PRO A 26 12.32 8.03 -12.82
N ARG A 27 13.26 7.53 -12.00
CA ARG A 27 13.08 6.27 -11.28
C ARG A 27 11.96 6.34 -10.24
N TRP A 28 11.79 7.49 -9.60
CA TRP A 28 10.65 7.73 -8.70
C TRP A 28 9.31 7.60 -9.44
N ALA A 29 9.19 8.18 -10.64
CA ALA A 29 7.98 8.08 -11.44
C ALA A 29 7.65 6.62 -11.81
N GLU A 30 8.65 5.83 -12.22
CA GLU A 30 8.49 4.40 -12.48
C GLU A 30 7.99 3.65 -11.24
N ILE A 31 8.62 3.88 -10.09
CA ILE A 31 8.22 3.27 -8.81
C ILE A 31 6.77 3.61 -8.46
N CYS A 32 6.36 4.87 -8.64
CA CYS A 32 4.98 5.28 -8.43
C CYS A 32 4.00 4.54 -9.33
N ILE A 33 4.32 4.35 -10.60
CA ILE A 33 3.49 3.60 -11.56
C ILE A 33 3.39 2.12 -11.13
N GLU A 34 4.54 1.46 -10.97
CA GLU A 34 4.63 0.04 -10.60
C GLU A 34 3.89 -0.25 -9.28
N PHE A 35 4.09 0.59 -8.26
CA PHE A 35 3.46 0.41 -6.96
C PHE A 35 1.95 0.70 -7.03
N THR A 36 1.53 1.69 -7.81
CA THR A 36 0.10 1.98 -8.02
C THR A 36 -0.60 0.79 -8.64
N ASP A 37 -0.02 0.18 -9.67
CA ASP A 37 -0.60 -0.98 -10.35
C ASP A 37 -0.63 -2.21 -9.44
N ARG A 38 0.40 -2.41 -8.60
CA ARG A 38 0.37 -3.43 -7.54
C ARG A 38 -0.82 -3.23 -6.60
N ILE A 39 -1.03 -2.00 -6.10
CA ILE A 39 -2.14 -1.72 -5.17
C ILE A 39 -3.50 -1.90 -5.85
N ARG A 40 -3.64 -1.51 -7.13
CA ARG A 40 -4.86 -1.76 -7.92
C ARG A 40 -5.17 -3.24 -8.03
N ASN A 41 -4.17 -4.07 -8.35
CA ASN A 41 -4.33 -5.53 -8.47
C ASN A 41 -4.69 -6.19 -7.13
N LEU A 42 -4.23 -5.64 -6.01
CA LEU A 42 -4.61 -6.11 -4.66
C LEU A 42 -6.03 -5.69 -4.25
N GLY A 43 -6.66 -4.78 -4.98
CA GLY A 43 -7.98 -4.24 -4.67
C GLY A 43 -8.01 -3.35 -3.42
N PRO A 44 -9.22 -2.87 -3.02
CA PRO A 44 -9.40 -2.01 -1.86
C PRO A 44 -8.86 -2.63 -0.57
N SER A 45 -8.34 -1.79 0.31
CA SER A 45 -7.82 -2.24 1.61
C SER A 45 -8.96 -2.77 2.51
N PRO A 46 -8.73 -3.81 3.32
CA PRO A 46 -9.67 -4.24 4.37
C PRO A 46 -10.15 -3.11 5.29
N ILE A 47 -9.29 -2.11 5.55
CA ILE A 47 -9.64 -0.93 6.35
C ILE A 47 -10.71 -0.09 5.66
N TRP A 48 -10.62 0.07 4.34
CA TRP A 48 -11.60 0.83 3.57
C TRP A 48 -12.98 0.18 3.69
N TYR A 49 -13.07 -1.14 3.56
CA TYR A 49 -14.32 -1.87 3.78
C TYR A 49 -14.82 -1.75 5.23
N ALA A 50 -13.92 -1.77 6.22
CA ALA A 50 -14.31 -1.61 7.62
C ALA A 50 -14.91 -0.23 7.90
N LEU A 51 -14.36 0.83 7.32
CA LEU A 51 -14.88 2.20 7.46
C LEU A 51 -16.22 2.42 6.76
N GLN A 52 -16.55 1.61 5.75
CA GLN A 52 -17.84 1.70 5.05
C GLN A 52 -18.98 1.00 5.78
N LYS A 53 -18.69 0.10 6.72
CA LYS A 53 -19.76 -0.51 7.51
C LYS A 53 -20.38 0.58 8.39
N PRO A 54 -21.72 0.77 8.36
CA PRO A 54 -22.36 1.67 9.30
C PRO A 54 -22.02 1.18 10.71
N ARG A 55 -21.65 2.11 11.61
CA ARG A 55 -21.46 1.79 13.02
C ARG A 55 -22.76 1.17 13.51
N LYS A 56 -22.72 -0.09 13.94
CA LYS A 56 -23.82 -0.65 14.71
C LYS A 56 -23.86 0.12 16.02
N GLU A 57 -24.99 0.75 16.28
CA GLU A 57 -25.34 1.36 17.58
C GLU A 57 -25.31 0.30 18.70
#